data_AF-A0A9C9ERZ3-F1
#
_entry.id   AF-A0A9C9ERZ3-F1
#
_cell.length_a   1.000
_cell.length_b   1.000
_cell.length_c   1.000
_cell.angle_alpha   90.00
_cell.angle_beta   90.00
_cell.angle_gamma   90.00
#
_symmetry.space_group_name_H-M   'P 1'
#
loop_
_entity.id
_entity.type
_entity.pdbx_description
1 polymer ?
#
loop_
_entity_poly.entity_id
_entity_poly.type
_entity_poly.pdbx_seq_one_letter_code
_entity_poly.pdbx_strand_id
1 'polypeptide(L)'
;MERLHLARHRWIPTLVWAILVLIVSSIPKLGVQTLPFPGCDKVAHFIEYVVLGMSLRYWSRSRRKAHLIGGIAFGLFDEIHQAYIPGREASPLDFAADAAGVTFGYLFFRKWD
;
A
#
# COMPACT_ATOMS: atom_id res chain seq x y z
N MET A 1 16.88 -11.66 25.84
CA MET A 1 17.08 -12.37 24.56
C MET A 1 15.77 -12.50 23.77
N GLU A 2 14.66 -12.89 24.41
CA GLU A 2 13.35 -13.09 23.74
C GLU A 2 12.74 -11.84 23.06
N ARG A 3 12.87 -10.64 23.67
CA ARG A 3 12.40 -9.37 23.07
C ARG A 3 13.18 -8.95 21.80
N LEU A 4 14.39 -9.45 21.59
CA LEU A 4 15.22 -9.15 20.41
C LEU A 4 14.77 -9.96 19.18
N HIS A 5 14.33 -11.21 19.36
CA HIS A 5 13.82 -12.03 18.26
C HIS A 5 12.47 -11.53 17.72
N LEU A 6 11.56 -11.09 18.61
CA LEU A 6 10.29 -10.47 18.21
C LEU A 6 10.45 -9.10 17.55
N ALA A 7 11.61 -8.44 17.69
CA ALA A 7 11.91 -7.18 17.00
C ALA A 7 12.35 -7.40 15.55
N ARG A 8 12.96 -8.55 15.25
CA ARG A 8 13.52 -8.88 13.93
C ARG A 8 12.47 -9.22 12.88
N HIS A 9 11.29 -9.69 13.27
CA HIS A 9 10.25 -10.15 12.34
C HIS A 9 9.10 -9.15 12.15
N ARG A 10 9.28 -7.93 12.65
CA ARG A 10 8.27 -6.88 12.66
C ARG A 10 7.87 -6.42 11.26
N TRP A 11 8.79 -6.38 10.31
CA TRP A 11 8.50 -5.91 8.95
C TRP A 11 7.84 -6.96 8.05
N ILE A 12 7.73 -8.23 8.48
CA ILE A 12 7.18 -9.31 7.65
C ILE A 12 5.76 -9.00 7.16
N PRO A 13 4.80 -8.56 8.01
CA PRO A 13 3.45 -8.29 7.54
C PRO A 13 3.38 -7.17 6.50
N THR A 14 4.23 -6.15 6.62
CA THR A 14 4.32 -5.07 5.62
C THR A 14 4.86 -5.58 4.30
N LEU A 15 5.90 -6.43 4.32
CA LEU A 15 6.42 -7.04 3.10
C LEU A 15 5.40 -7.98 2.45
N VAL A 16 4.73 -8.81 3.25
CA VAL A 16 3.66 -9.69 2.76
C VAL A 16 2.56 -8.88 2.11
N TRP A 17 2.11 -7.79 2.74
CA TRP A 17 1.08 -6.92 2.17
C TRP A 17 1.55 -6.23 0.89
N ALA A 18 2.77 -5.68 0.86
CA ALA A 18 3.34 -5.08 -0.35
C ALA A 18 3.43 -6.09 -1.52
N ILE A 19 3.82 -7.34 -1.24
CA ILE A 19 3.84 -8.41 -2.24
C ILE A 19 2.42 -8.73 -2.73
N LEU A 20 1.43 -8.77 -1.83
CA LEU A 20 0.04 -9.00 -2.21
C LEU A 20 -0.50 -7.88 -3.11
N VAL A 21 -0.17 -6.61 -2.83
CA VAL A 21 -0.50 -5.48 -3.70
C VAL A 21 0.08 -5.72 -5.10
N LEU A 22 1.38 -6.01 -5.22
CA LEU A 22 1.99 -6.26 -6.54
C LEU A 22 1.36 -7.44 -7.28
N ILE A 23 1.00 -8.52 -6.57
CA ILE A 23 0.32 -9.68 -7.17
C ILE A 23 -1.03 -9.26 -7.73
N VAL A 24 -1.84 -8.53 -6.95
CA VAL A 24 -3.17 -8.07 -7.38
C VAL A 24 -3.04 -7.10 -8.55
N SER A 25 -2.13 -6.14 -8.48
CA SER A 25 -1.82 -5.18 -9.54
C SER A 25 -1.31 -5.85 -10.82
N SER A 26 -0.73 -7.06 -10.71
CA SER A 26 -0.30 -7.86 -11.86
C SER A 26 -1.41 -8.55 -12.62
N ILE A 27 -2.64 -8.60 -12.09
CA ILE A 27 -3.74 -9.32 -12.73
C ILE A 27 -4.45 -8.38 -13.72
N PRO A 28 -4.39 -8.67 -15.04
CA PRO A 28 -5.06 -7.85 -16.05
C PRO A 28 -6.57 -7.92 -15.89
N LYS A 29 -7.27 -6.83 -16.23
CA LYS A 29 -8.74 -6.79 -16.26
C LYS A 29 -9.40 -7.29 -14.96
N LEU A 30 -8.82 -6.95 -13.81
CA LEU A 30 -9.51 -7.08 -12.53
C LEU A 30 -10.83 -6.30 -12.68
N GLY A 31 -11.97 -6.99 -12.64
CA GLY A 31 -13.30 -6.43 -12.97
C GLY A 31 -13.77 -5.27 -12.08
N VAL A 32 -12.89 -4.66 -11.30
CA VAL A 32 -13.13 -3.47 -10.48
C VAL A 32 -13.58 -2.30 -11.35
N GLN A 33 -13.06 -2.16 -12.57
CA GLN A 33 -13.53 -1.16 -13.54
C GLN A 33 -14.93 -1.49 -14.12
N THR A 34 -15.39 -2.73 -13.97
CA THR A 34 -16.73 -3.17 -14.42
C THR A 34 -17.80 -3.10 -13.32
N LEU A 35 -17.42 -2.60 -12.13
CA LEU A 35 -18.35 -2.40 -11.03
C LEU A 35 -19.29 -1.22 -11.31
N PRO A 36 -20.51 -1.22 -10.71
CA PRO A 36 -21.62 -0.39 -11.15
C PRO A 36 -21.47 1.12 -10.86
N PHE A 37 -20.40 1.57 -10.20
CA PHE A 37 -20.17 2.98 -9.88
C PHE A 37 -18.77 3.46 -10.32
N PRO A 38 -18.64 4.65 -10.92
CA PRO A 38 -17.34 5.20 -11.32
C PRO A 38 -16.38 5.35 -10.13
N GLY A 39 -15.10 5.03 -10.35
CA GLY A 39 -14.03 5.23 -9.35
C GLY A 39 -13.86 4.10 -8.32
N CYS A 40 -14.50 2.94 -8.51
CA CYS A 40 -14.30 1.76 -7.65
C CYS A 40 -12.82 1.36 -7.51
N ASP A 41 -12.09 1.46 -8.60
CA ASP A 41 -10.66 1.22 -8.69
C ASP A 41 -9.88 2.15 -7.77
N LYS A 42 -10.21 3.44 -7.75
CA LYS A 42 -9.55 4.44 -6.88
C LYS A 42 -9.83 4.14 -5.40
N VAL A 43 -11.03 3.64 -5.09
CA VAL A 43 -11.37 3.19 -3.74
C VAL A 43 -10.58 1.93 -3.35
N ALA A 44 -10.40 0.98 -4.27
CA ALA A 44 -9.59 -0.21 -4.03
C ALA A 44 -8.13 0.16 -3.74
N HIS A 45 -7.53 0.99 -4.60
CA HIS A 45 -6.20 1.57 -4.42
C HIS A 45 -6.05 2.26 -3.06
N PHE A 46 -6.99 3.15 -2.73
CA PHE A 46 -7.00 3.81 -1.42
C PHE A 46 -7.00 2.80 -0.25
N ILE A 47 -7.88 1.80 -0.27
CA ILE A 47 -7.99 0.79 0.80
C ILE A 47 -6.72 -0.06 0.91
N GLU A 48 -6.18 -0.53 -0.20
CA GLU A 48 -4.95 -1.34 -0.24
C GLU A 48 -3.78 -0.59 0.41
N TYR A 49 -3.65 0.70 0.07
CA TYR A 49 -2.58 1.53 0.59
C TYR A 49 -2.87 2.06 2.01
N VAL A 50 -4.12 2.16 2.45
CA VAL A 50 -4.46 2.35 3.88
C VAL A 50 -3.89 1.21 4.70
N VAL A 51 -4.12 -0.05 4.31
CA VAL A 51 -3.59 -1.22 5.04
C VAL A 51 -2.07 -1.21 5.04
N LEU A 52 -1.44 -0.86 3.92
CA LEU A 52 0.02 -0.68 3.84
C LEU A 52 0.49 0.40 4.83
N GLY A 53 -0.15 1.57 4.85
CA GLY A 53 0.15 2.68 5.75
C GLY A 53 0.00 2.31 7.23
N MET A 54 -1.07 1.60 7.60
CA MET A 54 -1.30 1.09 8.95
C MET A 54 -0.17 0.13 9.37
N SER A 55 0.20 -0.79 8.48
CA SER A 55 1.29 -1.74 8.75
C SER A 55 2.61 -1.00 8.97
N LEU A 56 2.97 -0.05 8.08
CA LEU A 56 4.17 0.78 8.21
C LEU A 56 4.20 1.55 9.54
N ARG A 57 3.05 2.06 9.98
CA ARG A 57 2.90 2.80 11.23
C ARG A 57 3.11 1.93 12.46
N TYR A 58 2.54 0.73 12.48
CA TYR A 58 2.65 -0.21 13.61
C TYR A 58 4.11 -0.54 13.98
N TRP A 59 5.01 -0.49 12.99
CA TRP A 59 6.44 -0.77 13.14
C TRP A 59 7.33 0.47 13.32
N SER A 60 6.81 1.68 13.08
CA SER A 60 7.62 2.89 13.12
C SER A 60 7.89 3.37 14.55
N ARG A 61 8.93 2.80 15.18
CA ARG A 61 9.53 3.34 16.41
C ARG A 61 10.52 4.47 16.15
N SER A 62 11.19 4.46 14.99
CA SER A 62 12.11 5.50 14.53
C SER A 62 11.85 5.80 13.03
N ARG A 63 12.44 6.89 12.51
CA ARG A 63 12.41 7.28 11.08
C ARG A 63 11.00 7.37 10.46
N ARG A 64 10.05 7.98 11.20
CA ARG A 64 8.65 8.07 10.77
C ARG A 64 8.44 8.63 9.37
N LYS A 65 9.22 9.65 9.00
CA LYS A 65 9.14 10.27 7.66
C LYS A 65 9.62 9.32 6.56
N ALA A 66 10.65 8.52 6.81
CA ALA A 66 11.20 7.59 5.81
C ALA A 66 10.22 6.47 5.45
N HIS A 67 9.47 5.94 6.43
CA HIS A 67 8.44 4.93 6.15
C HIS A 67 7.28 5.50 5.33
N LEU A 68 6.83 6.72 5.64
CA LEU A 68 5.77 7.38 4.89
C LEU A 68 6.22 7.64 3.44
N ILE A 69 7.42 8.21 3.25
CA ILE A 69 8.00 8.44 1.92
C ILE A 69 8.18 7.12 1.17
N GLY A 70 8.64 6.06 1.85
CA GLY A 70 8.79 4.73 1.26
C GLY A 70 7.47 4.13 0.80
N GLY A 71 6.39 4.28 1.57
CA GLY A 71 5.05 3.83 1.15
C GLY A 71 4.52 4.60 -0.05
N ILE A 72 4.72 5.93 -0.10
CA ILE A 72 4.33 6.74 -1.26
C ILE A 72 5.16 6.37 -2.50
N ALA A 73 6.48 6.18 -2.33
CA ALA A 73 7.35 5.72 -3.41
C ALA A 73 6.97 4.33 -3.92
N PHE A 74 6.46 3.46 -3.03
CA PHE A 74 5.93 2.16 -3.41
C PHE A 74 4.63 2.27 -4.23
N GLY A 75 3.75 3.23 -3.93
CA GLY A 75 2.60 3.59 -4.79
C GLY A 75 3.01 3.97 -6.20
N LEU A 76 3.97 4.90 -6.30
CA LEU A 76 4.52 5.30 -7.59
C LEU A 76 5.15 4.11 -8.34
N PHE A 77 5.85 3.24 -7.63
CA PHE A 77 6.44 2.03 -8.21
C PHE A 77 5.37 1.08 -8.74
N ASP A 78 4.26 0.87 -8.01
CA ASP A 78 3.18 -0.02 -8.48
C ASP A 78 2.55 0.50 -9.78
N GLU A 79 2.28 1.80 -9.88
CA GLU A 79 1.75 2.41 -11.10
C GLU A 79 2.72 2.26 -12.28
N ILE A 80 4.01 2.47 -12.06
CA ILE A 80 5.04 2.21 -13.08
C ILE A 80 5.05 0.72 -13.46
N HIS A 81 4.95 -0.19 -12.49
CA HIS A 81 4.89 -1.63 -12.71
C HIS A 81 3.65 -2.02 -13.54
N GLN A 82 2.47 -1.48 -13.21
CA GLN A 82 1.23 -1.67 -13.96
C GLN A 82 1.33 -1.20 -15.40
N ALA A 83 2.08 -0.13 -15.68
CA ALA A 83 2.31 0.35 -17.05
C ALA A 83 2.99 -0.70 -17.96
N TYR A 84 3.68 -1.69 -17.38
CA TYR A 84 4.30 -2.80 -18.12
C TYR A 84 3.39 -4.03 -18.24
N ILE A 85 2.18 -4.02 -17.68
CA ILE A 85 1.26 -5.15 -17.67
C ILE A 85 0.16 -4.93 -18.73
N PRO A 86 0.13 -5.74 -19.81
CA PRO A 86 -0.88 -5.59 -20.84
C PRO A 86 -2.31 -5.70 -20.29
N GLY A 87 -3.13 -4.68 -20.52
CA GLY A 87 -4.51 -4.63 -20.02
C GLY A 87 -4.66 -4.10 -18.60
N ARG A 88 -3.59 -3.52 -18.01
CA ARG A 88 -3.65 -2.58 -16.89
C ARG A 88 -3.45 -1.16 -17.42
N GLU A 89 -3.97 -0.20 -16.66
CA GLU A 89 -3.80 1.23 -16.93
C GLU A 89 -3.10 1.85 -15.73
N ALA A 90 -1.93 2.45 -15.96
CA ALA A 90 -1.29 3.28 -14.95
C ALA A 90 -1.93 4.67 -14.96
N SER A 91 -2.38 5.13 -13.80
CA SER A 91 -3.14 6.37 -13.65
C SER A 91 -2.54 7.27 -12.57
N PRO A 92 -2.28 8.55 -12.87
CA PRO A 92 -1.93 9.53 -11.84
C PRO A 92 -2.98 9.65 -10.73
N LEU A 93 -4.24 9.31 -11.02
CA LEU A 93 -5.32 9.31 -10.02
C LEU A 93 -5.25 8.08 -9.10
N ASP A 94 -4.80 6.93 -9.61
CA ASP A 94 -4.57 5.74 -8.79
C ASP A 94 -3.35 5.97 -7.88
N PHE A 95 -2.26 6.54 -8.40
CA PHE A 95 -1.14 7.01 -7.57
C PHE A 95 -1.60 8.00 -6.47
N ALA A 96 -2.49 8.94 -6.79
CA ALA A 96 -3.02 9.88 -5.81
C ALA A 96 -3.84 9.17 -4.72
N ALA A 97 -4.63 8.16 -5.09
CA ALA A 97 -5.37 7.32 -4.17
C ALA A 97 -4.42 6.49 -3.28
N ASP A 98 -3.35 5.93 -3.84
CA ASP A 98 -2.31 5.20 -3.11
C ASP A 98 -1.64 6.11 -2.07
N ALA A 99 -1.17 7.28 -2.49
CA ALA A 99 -0.49 8.24 -1.63
C ALA A 99 -1.40 8.74 -0.50
N ALA A 100 -2.67 9.00 -0.80
CA ALA A 100 -3.69 9.35 0.18
C ALA A 100 -3.94 8.19 1.16
N GLY A 101 -4.04 6.96 0.66
CA GLY A 101 -4.24 5.75 1.44
C GLY A 101 -3.10 5.51 2.43
N VAL A 102 -1.85 5.49 1.96
CA VAL A 102 -0.67 5.35 2.85
C VAL A 102 -0.67 6.43 3.90
N THR A 103 -0.87 7.68 3.51
CA THR A 103 -0.84 8.82 4.44
C THR A 103 -1.94 8.69 5.49
N PHE A 104 -3.16 8.34 5.07
CA PHE A 104 -4.28 8.15 5.98
C PHE A 104 -4.03 6.99 6.94
N GLY A 105 -3.74 5.79 6.43
CA GLY A 105 -3.45 4.62 7.25
C GLY A 105 -2.27 4.87 8.20
N TYR A 106 -1.25 5.59 7.75
CA TYR A 106 -0.08 5.87 8.55
C TYR A 106 -0.32 6.88 9.67
N LEU A 107 -1.11 7.93 9.43
CA LEU A 107 -1.36 8.98 10.41
C LEU A 107 -2.44 8.59 11.43
N PHE A 108 -3.52 7.95 10.99
CA PHE A 108 -4.68 7.66 11.82
C PHE A 108 -4.59 6.31 12.54
N PHE A 109 -3.67 5.44 12.15
CA PHE A 109 -3.42 4.22 12.90
C PHE A 109 -2.73 4.52 14.23
N ARG A 110 -3.48 4.32 15.32
CA ARG A 110 -2.98 4.34 16.68
C ARG A 110 -2.73 2.91 17.12
N LYS A 111 -1.48 2.62 17.48
CA LYS A 111 -1.17 1.44 18.26
C LYS A 111 -1.73 1.66 19.66
N TRP A 112 -2.61 0.77 20.14
CA TRP A 112 -2.92 0.70 21.57
C TRP A 112 -1.68 0.13 22.26
N ASP A 113 -1.04 0.95 23.08
CA ASP A 113 0.11 0.59 23.92
C ASP A 113 -0.37 0.18 25.32
#